data_AF-A0A9E3FWF7-F1
#
_entry.id   AF-A0A9E3FWF7-F1
#
_cell.length_a   1.000
_cell.length_b   1.000
_cell.length_c   1.000
_cell.angle_alpha   90.00
_cell.angle_beta   90.00
_cell.angle_gamma   90.00
#
_symmetry.space_group_name_H-M   'P 1'
#
loop_
_entity.id
_entity.type
_entity.pdbx_description
1 polymer ?
#
loop_
_entity_poly.entity_id
_entity_poly.type
_entity_poly.pdbx_seq_one_letter_code
_entity_poly.pdbx_strand_id
1 'polypeptide(L)'
;MPRQICRALCHACLLLLAPATAWAGMVRVYVTNSAGDCIDVIDPAANKVVQQIKGVEGAHGIAFSPDASRVYVSDEVDSTLDVFERKSGRLVKKVPLSAHPNNIA
;
A
#
# COMPACT_ATOMS: atom_id res chain seq x y z
N MET A 1 -30.73 46.16 -37.80
CA MET A 1 -30.80 44.69 -38.00
C MET A 1 -29.39 44.17 -38.29
N PRO A 2 -28.79 43.34 -37.42
CA PRO A 2 -27.35 43.09 -37.33
C PRO A 2 -26.91 41.84 -38.12
N ARG A 3 -25.62 41.74 -38.46
CA ARG A 3 -24.95 40.46 -38.74
C ARG A 3 -23.63 40.41 -37.99
N GLN A 4 -23.63 39.68 -36.89
CA GLN A 4 -22.43 39.28 -36.16
C GLN A 4 -21.68 38.23 -36.97
N ILE A 5 -20.37 38.41 -37.16
CA ILE A 5 -19.48 37.39 -37.69
C ILE A 5 -18.63 36.91 -36.51
N CYS A 6 -18.96 35.71 -36.04
CA CYS A 6 -18.16 34.91 -35.12
C CYS A 6 -16.75 34.72 -35.70
N ARG A 7 -15.72 35.16 -34.97
CA ARG A 7 -14.34 34.74 -35.22
C ARG A 7 -13.94 33.74 -34.15
N ALA A 8 -13.67 32.53 -34.62
CA ALA A 8 -13.29 31.36 -33.87
C ALA A 8 -12.03 31.60 -33.02
N LEU A 9 -12.11 31.27 -31.72
CA LEU A 9 -10.92 31.07 -30.89
C LEU A 9 -10.27 29.75 -31.28
N CYS A 10 -9.13 29.86 -31.97
CA CYS A 10 -8.17 28.78 -32.19
C CYS A 10 -7.64 28.34 -30.81
N HIS A 11 -8.04 27.16 -30.34
CA HIS A 11 -7.58 26.62 -29.07
C HIS A 11 -6.13 26.16 -29.22
N ALA A 12 -5.21 26.93 -28.64
CA ALA A 12 -3.82 26.53 -28.47
C ALA A 12 -3.76 25.22 -27.68
N CYS A 13 -3.38 24.14 -28.34
CA CYS A 13 -3.12 22.85 -27.70
C CYS A 13 -1.76 22.95 -27.00
N LEU A 14 -1.78 23.33 -25.72
CA LEU A 14 -0.59 23.33 -24.87
C LEU A 14 -0.26 21.85 -24.56
N LEU A 15 0.73 21.29 -25.24
CA LEU A 15 1.34 20.02 -24.86
C LEU A 15 2.02 20.21 -23.50
N LEU A 16 1.27 19.91 -22.43
CA LEU A 16 1.85 19.78 -21.10
C LEU A 16 2.86 18.63 -21.16
N LEU A 17 4.15 18.94 -21.10
CA LEU A 17 5.14 18.00 -20.60
C LEU A 17 4.72 17.66 -19.18
N ALA A 18 3.96 16.58 -19.01
CA ALA A 18 3.83 15.96 -17.72
C ALA A 18 5.25 15.51 -17.32
N PRO A 19 5.85 16.03 -16.23
CA PRO A 19 7.09 15.47 -15.73
C PRO A 19 6.86 13.97 -15.48
N ALA A 20 7.84 13.16 -15.83
CA ALA A 20 7.83 11.70 -15.67
C ALA A 20 7.90 11.27 -14.19
N THR A 21 7.07 11.85 -13.32
CA THR A 21 6.90 11.45 -11.92
C THR A 21 5.79 10.42 -11.75
N ALA A 22 5.31 9.80 -12.84
CA ALA A 22 4.30 8.75 -12.80
C ALA A 22 4.90 7.37 -12.46
N TRP A 23 5.75 7.29 -11.43
CA TRP A 23 6.13 6.03 -10.78
C TRP A 23 6.24 6.15 -9.25
N ALA A 24 5.87 7.30 -8.66
CA ALA A 24 5.71 7.44 -7.23
C ALA A 24 4.47 6.64 -6.77
N GLY A 25 4.64 5.35 -6.49
CA GLY A 25 3.56 4.48 -6.01
C GLY A 25 3.68 2.99 -6.34
N MET A 26 4.67 2.57 -7.14
CA MET A 26 4.78 1.17 -7.55
C MET A 26 5.47 0.28 -6.51
N VAL A 27 6.45 0.81 -5.78
CA VAL A 27 7.19 0.06 -4.75
C VAL A 27 6.84 0.55 -3.35
N ARG A 28 6.60 -0.39 -2.45
CA ARG A 28 6.43 -0.18 -1.02
C ARG A 28 7.30 -1.20 -0.30
N VAL A 29 8.03 -0.74 0.71
CA VAL A 29 8.77 -1.62 1.62
C VAL A 29 7.89 -1.84 2.85
N TYR A 30 7.73 -3.09 3.26
CA TYR A 30 6.97 -3.44 4.46
C TYR A 30 7.95 -3.97 5.50
N VAL A 31 7.94 -3.37 6.68
CA VAL A 31 8.79 -3.74 7.80
C VAL A 31 7.90 -4.24 8.93
N THR A 32 8.01 -5.52 9.24
CA THR A 32 7.37 -6.13 10.41
C THR A 32 8.13 -5.72 11.66
N ASN A 33 7.42 -5.27 12.69
CA ASN A 33 8.01 -4.83 13.94
C ASN A 33 7.71 -5.86 15.04
N SER A 34 8.62 -6.81 15.24
CA SER A 34 8.40 -7.95 16.15
C SER A 34 8.31 -7.57 17.64
N ALA A 35 8.75 -6.36 18.01
CA ALA A 35 8.63 -5.83 19.37
C ALA A 35 7.57 -4.71 19.46
N GLY A 36 6.85 -4.43 18.37
CA GLY A 36 5.76 -3.47 18.30
C GLY A 36 4.45 -4.16 17.88
N ASP A 37 3.42 -3.35 17.61
CA ASP A 37 2.05 -3.81 17.31
C ASP A 37 1.64 -3.58 15.84
N CYS A 38 2.64 -3.41 14.95
CA CYS A 38 2.40 -2.91 13.61
C CYS A 38 3.42 -3.34 12.54
N ILE A 39 3.06 -3.01 11.30
CA ILE A 39 3.90 -3.11 10.10
C ILE A 39 4.01 -1.70 9.53
N ASP A 40 5.24 -1.22 9.39
CA ASP A 40 5.51 0.07 8.75
C ASP A 40 5.60 -0.11 7.23
N VAL A 41 4.82 0.69 6.50
CA VAL A 41 4.85 0.74 5.05
C VAL A 41 5.62 1.98 4.64
N ILE A 42 6.75 1.77 3.97
CA ILE A 42 7.71 2.81 3.62
C ILE A 42 7.63 3.09 2.11
N ASP A 43 7.63 4.38 1.78
CA ASP A 43 7.95 4.83 0.43
C ASP A 43 9.48 4.92 0.29
N PRO A 44 10.11 4.07 -0.53
CA PRO A 44 11.56 4.04 -0.65
C PRO A 44 12.13 5.21 -1.46
N ALA A 45 11.31 5.94 -2.23
CA ALA A 45 11.78 7.13 -2.93
C ALA A 45 11.94 8.32 -1.96
N ALA A 46 11.06 8.40 -0.96
CA ALA A 46 11.10 9.44 0.06
C ALA A 46 11.83 9.02 1.35
N ASN A 47 12.08 7.72 1.55
CA ASN A 47 12.53 7.12 2.81
C ASN A 47 11.64 7.54 4.00
N LYS A 48 10.33 7.45 3.81
CA LYS A 48 9.33 7.83 4.83
C LYS A 48 8.28 6.75 5.01
N VAL A 49 7.83 6.58 6.25
CA VAL A 49 6.62 5.80 6.54
C VAL A 49 5.42 6.55 5.96
N VAL A 50 4.63 5.85 5.14
CA VAL A 50 3.44 6.39 4.46
C VAL A 50 2.14 5.73 4.90
N GLN A 51 2.24 4.60 5.62
CA GLN A 51 1.11 3.91 6.25
C GLN A 51 1.65 3.00 7.37
N GLN A 52 0.81 2.75 8.37
CA GLN A 52 1.04 1.72 9.37
C GLN A 52 -0.15 0.75 9.36
N ILE A 53 0.12 -0.55 9.27
CA ILE A 53 -0.88 -1.60 9.46
C ILE A 53 -0.76 -2.03 10.92
N LYS A 54 -1.82 -1.83 11.71
CA LYS A 54 -1.82 -2.06 13.16
C LYS A 54 -2.57 -3.33 13.54
N GLY A 55 -2.37 -3.77 14.78
CA GLY A 55 -3.10 -4.90 15.36
C GLY A 55 -2.48 -6.25 15.03
N VAL A 56 -1.16 -6.27 14.84
CA VAL A 56 -0.34 -7.48 14.77
C VAL A 56 0.66 -7.40 15.92
N GLU A 57 0.40 -8.13 17.00
CA GLU A 57 1.10 -7.96 18.28
C GLU A 57 2.51 -8.58 18.25
N GLY A 58 2.71 -9.63 17.46
CA GLY A 58 4.02 -10.24 17.20
C GLY A 58 4.29 -10.36 15.72
N ALA A 59 4.42 -9.24 15.00
CA ALA A 59 4.64 -9.28 13.55
C ALA A 59 6.03 -9.82 13.18
N HIS A 60 6.10 -10.97 12.50
CA HIS A 60 7.37 -11.58 12.06
C HIS A 60 7.47 -11.70 10.52
N GLY A 61 7.01 -12.81 9.95
CA GLY A 61 7.01 -13.10 8.53
C GLY A 61 5.88 -12.39 7.79
N ILE A 62 6.12 -12.05 6.52
CA ILE A 62 5.17 -11.35 5.67
C ILE A 62 5.20 -11.91 4.23
N ALA A 63 4.02 -12.08 3.63
CA ALA A 63 3.87 -12.44 2.24
C ALA A 63 2.69 -11.71 1.60
N PHE A 64 2.66 -11.67 0.27
CA PHE A 64 1.61 -11.00 -0.51
C PHE A 64 0.82 -12.02 -1.33
N SER A 65 -0.47 -11.76 -1.55
CA SER A 65 -1.22 -12.52 -2.55
C SER A 65 -0.67 -12.26 -3.96
N PRO A 66 -0.87 -13.19 -4.92
CA PRO A 66 -0.37 -13.01 -6.30
C PRO A 66 -0.87 -11.73 -7.00
N ASP A 67 -2.06 -11.27 -6.66
CA ASP A 67 -2.67 -10.02 -7.16
C ASP A 67 -2.28 -8.78 -6.33
N ALA A 68 -1.45 -8.95 -5.29
CA ALA A 68 -1.06 -7.94 -4.31
C ALA A 68 -2.25 -7.22 -3.64
N SER A 69 -3.44 -7.83 -3.55
CA SER A 69 -4.59 -7.24 -2.83
C SER A 69 -4.59 -7.57 -1.33
N ARG A 70 -3.84 -8.61 -0.93
CA ARG A 70 -3.71 -9.07 0.46
C ARG A 70 -2.27 -9.06 0.94
N VAL A 71 -2.13 -8.86 2.24
CA VAL A 71 -0.90 -9.07 3.00
C VAL A 71 -1.19 -10.14 4.04
N TYR A 72 -0.31 -11.13 4.13
CA TYR A 72 -0.36 -12.23 5.10
C TYR A 72 0.79 -12.05 6.05
N VAL A 73 0.51 -12.09 7.35
CA VAL A 73 1.51 -11.79 8.38
C VAL A 73 1.39 -12.86 9.46
N SER A 74 2.50 -13.45 9.86
CA SER A 74 2.51 -14.31 11.04
C SER A 74 2.53 -13.43 12.28
N ASP A 75 1.54 -13.62 13.15
CA ASP A 75 1.49 -13.02 14.48
C ASP A 75 1.93 -14.06 15.50
N GLU A 76 3.17 -13.93 15.99
CA GLU A 76 3.77 -14.85 16.94
C GLU A 76 3.04 -14.85 18.29
N VAL A 77 2.58 -13.68 18.73
CA VAL A 77 1.94 -13.49 20.04
C VAL A 77 0.53 -14.05 20.02
N ASP A 78 -0.25 -13.75 18.98
CA ASP A 78 -1.62 -14.26 18.85
C ASP A 78 -1.69 -15.71 18.33
N SER A 79 -0.55 -16.28 17.91
CA SER A 79 -0.50 -17.60 17.28
C SER A 79 -1.40 -17.70 16.04
N THR A 80 -1.39 -16.68 15.18
CA THR A 80 -2.26 -16.58 13.99
C THR A 80 -1.49 -16.23 12.71
N LEU A 81 -2.10 -16.56 11.57
CA LEU A 81 -1.85 -15.89 10.31
C LEU A 81 -2.90 -14.80 10.11
N ASP A 82 -2.47 -13.55 10.12
CA ASP A 82 -3.33 -12.39 9.97
C ASP A 82 -3.34 -11.92 8.51
N VAL A 83 -4.54 -11.74 7.98
CA VAL A 83 -4.78 -11.36 6.59
C VAL A 83 -5.31 -9.94 6.56
N PHE A 84 -4.60 -9.04 5.88
CA PHE A 84 -4.98 -7.65 5.71
C PHE A 84 -5.30 -7.32 4.25
N GLU A 85 -6.20 -6.37 4.03
CA GLU A 85 -6.34 -5.74 2.72
C GLU A 85 -5.20 -4.72 2.55
N ARG A 86 -4.43 -4.86 1.47
CA ARG A 86 -3.14 -4.16 1.35
C ARG A 86 -3.27 -2.65 1.28
N LYS A 87 -4.29 -2.12 0.59
CA LYS A 87 -4.40 -0.67 0.36
C LYS A 87 -4.82 0.08 1.62
N SER A 88 -5.83 -0.43 2.32
CA SER A 88 -6.39 0.18 3.52
C SER A 88 -5.67 -0.23 4.80
N GLY A 89 -4.94 -1.35 4.80
CA GLY A 89 -4.37 -1.94 6.02
C GLY A 89 -5.44 -2.54 6.94
N ARG A 90 -6.66 -2.76 6.44
CA ARG A 90 -7.76 -3.31 7.24
C ARG A 90 -7.60 -4.81 7.43
N LEU A 91 -7.71 -5.29 8.67
CA LEU A 91 -7.78 -6.72 8.99
C LEU A 91 -9.01 -7.36 8.31
N VAL A 92 -8.77 -8.44 7.59
CA VAL A 92 -9.77 -9.24 6.88
C VAL A 92 -10.09 -10.51 7.66
N LYS A 93 -9.06 -11.19 8.19
CA LYS A 93 -9.22 -12.47 8.87
C LYS A 93 -7.99 -12.78 9.72
N LYS A 94 -8.19 -13.44 10.86
CA LYS A 94 -7.14 -14.18 11.58
C LYS A 94 -7.35 -15.68 11.40
N VAL A 95 -6.30 -16.43 11.12
CA VAL A 95 -6.33 -17.90 10.98
C VAL A 95 -5.50 -18.50 12.12
N PRO A 96 -6.10 -19.30 13.03
CA PRO A 96 -5.35 -19.92 14.12
C PRO A 96 -4.26 -20.86 13.62
N LEU A 97 -3.09 -20.81 14.26
CA LEU A 97 -1.95 -21.70 14.08
C LEU A 97 -1.65 -22.42 15.40
N SER A 98 -0.77 -23.43 15.36
CA SER A 98 -0.58 -24.36 16.48
C SER A 98 0.53 -24.00 17.47
N ALA A 99 1.27 -22.89 17.27
CA ALA A 99 2.43 -22.51 18.10
C ALA A 99 2.86 -21.05 17.81
N HIS A 100 4.17 -20.78 17.87
CA HIS A 100 4.83 -19.49 17.62
C HIS A 100 5.22 -19.35 16.13
N PRO A 101 4.33 -18.83 15.26
CA PRO A 101 4.66 -18.65 13.86
C PRO A 101 5.70 -17.54 13.70
N ASN A 102 6.71 -17.79 12.87
CA ASN A 102 7.79 -16.84 12.65
C ASN A 102 7.91 -16.48 11.16
N ASN A 103 8.31 -17.43 10.30
CA ASN A 103 8.51 -17.13 8.88
C ASN A 103 7.30 -17.52 8.01
N ILE A 104 7.14 -16.84 6.86
CA ILE A 104 6.26 -17.24 5.76
C ILE A 104 7.13 -17.45 4.51
N ALA A 105 6.93 -18.55 3.78
CA ALA A 105 7.69 -18.91 2.59
C ALA A 105 6.79 -19.47 1.48
#